data_AF-A0A2N5S6Y7-F1
#
_entry.id   AF-A0A2N5S6Y7-F1
#
_cell.length_a   1.000
_cell.length_b   1.000
_cell.length_c   1.000
_cell.angle_alpha   90.00
_cell.angle_beta   90.00
_cell.angle_gamma   90.00
#
_symmetry.space_group_name_H-M   'P 1'
#
loop_
_entity.id
_entity.type
_entity.pdbx_description
1 polymer ?
#
loop_
_entity_poly.entity_id
_entity_poly.type
_entity_poly.pdbx_seq_one_letter_code
_entity_poly.pdbx_strand_id
1 'polypeptide(L)'
;MSFPNFPFKEIAKAITSFGYPGDLTPADIAKPTAGKMMLIHKWFLLYFSSITQEDLCNTVMDRLNHIHHPKAQRRTKLLKEQLERAHAGIHRKRQGAKERYKKAVERHKAVLEAQVEHTKGMEQQLKLKAHLAAQIENSVEDYVRGLKKGQAVYENIHTEVFNFATKHQAALNAMEAKLNLSPENFYCCIKPGSSGASLLQWFHNLL
;
A
#
# COMPACT_ATOMS: atom_id res chain seq x y z
N MET A 1 -48.44 -81.44 16.64
CA MET A 1 -49.35 -82.11 15.69
C MET A 1 -48.60 -82.31 14.38
N SER A 2 -48.17 -83.53 14.07
CA SER A 2 -47.55 -83.84 12.76
C SER A 2 -48.67 -83.95 11.73
N PHE A 3 -48.64 -83.10 10.71
CA PHE A 3 -49.52 -83.29 9.56
C PHE A 3 -49.23 -84.65 8.91
N PRO A 4 -50.25 -85.44 8.54
CA PRO A 4 -50.05 -86.68 7.81
C PRO A 4 -49.32 -86.40 6.50
N ASN A 5 -48.28 -87.19 6.20
CA ASN A 5 -47.52 -87.06 4.97
C ASN A 5 -48.24 -87.80 3.85
N PHE A 6 -48.95 -87.07 3.00
CA PHE A 6 -49.70 -87.65 1.88
C PHE A 6 -48.81 -87.94 0.67
N PRO A 7 -49.12 -88.97 -0.13
CA PRO A 7 -48.47 -89.21 -1.41
C PRO A 7 -48.61 -87.99 -2.34
N PHE A 8 -47.55 -87.61 -3.05
CA PHE A 8 -47.55 -86.43 -3.95
C PHE A 8 -48.66 -86.47 -5.01
N LYS A 9 -49.07 -87.66 -5.44
CA LYS A 9 -50.19 -87.85 -6.37
C LYS A 9 -51.54 -87.42 -5.76
N GLU A 10 -51.74 -87.68 -4.48
CA GLU A 10 -52.95 -87.27 -3.74
C GLU A 10 -52.94 -85.78 -3.48
N ILE A 11 -51.78 -85.22 -3.12
CA ILE A 11 -51.62 -83.77 -2.92
C ILE A 11 -51.91 -83.00 -4.22
N ALA A 12 -51.36 -83.45 -5.36
CA ALA A 12 -51.61 -82.81 -6.66
C ALA A 12 -53.09 -82.86 -7.04
N LYS A 13 -53.70 -84.04 -6.89
CA LYS A 13 -55.12 -84.22 -7.16
C LYS A 13 -55.98 -83.32 -6.27
N ALA A 14 -55.67 -83.25 -4.97
CA ALA A 14 -56.40 -82.41 -4.03
C ALA A 14 -56.31 -80.93 -4.42
N ILE A 15 -55.12 -80.41 -4.69
CA ILE A 15 -54.91 -79.00 -5.08
C ILE A 15 -55.69 -78.66 -6.36
N THR A 16 -55.65 -79.53 -7.38
CA THR A 16 -56.43 -79.34 -8.60
C THR A 16 -57.93 -79.43 -8.34
N SER A 17 -58.39 -80.35 -7.47
CA SER A 17 -59.81 -80.46 -7.08
C SER A 17 -60.32 -79.25 -6.30
N PHE A 18 -59.46 -78.55 -5.56
CA PHE A 18 -59.79 -77.26 -4.93
C PHE A 18 -59.83 -76.09 -5.94
N GLY A 19 -59.57 -76.34 -7.22
CA GLY A 19 -59.71 -75.35 -8.28
C GLY A 19 -58.44 -74.53 -8.57
N TYR A 20 -57.25 -75.07 -8.27
CA TYR A 20 -55.99 -74.44 -8.66
C TYR A 20 -55.93 -74.29 -10.20
N PRO A 21 -55.74 -73.08 -10.74
CA PRO A 21 -55.91 -72.81 -12.18
C PRO A 21 -54.70 -73.22 -13.05
N GLY A 22 -53.61 -73.68 -12.45
CA GLY A 22 -52.40 -74.07 -13.18
C GLY A 22 -52.27 -75.58 -13.34
N ASP A 23 -51.53 -75.99 -14.37
CA ASP A 23 -51.17 -77.39 -14.56
C ASP A 23 -50.23 -77.85 -13.43
N LEU A 24 -50.73 -78.77 -12.60
CA LEU A 24 -50.00 -79.31 -11.45
C LEU A 24 -49.85 -80.83 -11.60
N THR A 25 -48.62 -81.27 -11.84
CA THR A 25 -48.30 -82.70 -11.89
C THR A 25 -47.72 -83.18 -10.56
N PRO A 26 -47.82 -84.50 -10.24
CA PRO A 26 -47.19 -85.04 -9.03
C PRO A 26 -45.67 -84.79 -8.96
N ALA A 27 -45.00 -84.71 -10.11
CA ALA A 27 -43.57 -84.40 -10.19
C ALA A 27 -43.25 -82.97 -9.71
N ASP A 28 -44.16 -82.02 -9.97
CA ASP A 28 -44.03 -80.62 -9.56
C ASP A 28 -44.13 -80.45 -8.04
N ILE A 29 -44.77 -81.39 -7.34
CA ILE A 29 -44.85 -81.40 -5.88
C ILE A 29 -43.66 -82.14 -5.27
N ALA A 30 -43.21 -83.21 -5.92
CA ALA A 30 -42.05 -83.97 -5.46
C ALA A 30 -40.75 -83.14 -5.55
N LYS A 31 -40.60 -82.30 -6.59
CA LYS A 31 -39.46 -81.38 -6.79
C LYS A 31 -39.92 -80.03 -7.34
N PRO A 32 -40.51 -79.16 -6.51
CA PRO A 32 -41.02 -77.89 -6.98
C PRO A 32 -39.87 -76.94 -7.35
N THR A 33 -40.00 -76.25 -8.48
CA THR A 33 -39.19 -75.06 -8.76
C THR A 33 -39.67 -73.91 -7.87
N ALA A 34 -38.78 -72.97 -7.54
CA ALA A 34 -39.12 -71.80 -6.71
C ALA A 34 -40.35 -71.03 -7.24
N GLY A 35 -40.46 -70.91 -8.57
CA GLY A 35 -41.62 -70.28 -9.22
C GLY A 35 -42.92 -71.04 -9.02
N LYS A 36 -42.92 -72.37 -9.22
CA LYS A 36 -44.12 -73.20 -9.00
C LYS A 36 -44.53 -73.22 -7.54
N MET A 37 -43.57 -73.34 -6.62
CA MET A 37 -43.84 -73.30 -5.18
C MET A 37 -44.48 -71.97 -4.77
N MET A 38 -43.92 -70.86 -5.26
CA MET A 38 -44.46 -69.52 -5.00
C MET A 38 -45.89 -69.35 -5.53
N LEU A 39 -46.19 -69.85 -6.73
CA LEU A 39 -47.55 -69.78 -7.30
C LEU A 39 -48.56 -70.60 -6.49
N ILE A 40 -48.18 -71.82 -6.08
CA ILE A 40 -49.01 -72.67 -5.22
C ILE A 40 -49.27 -71.98 -3.88
N HIS A 41 -48.23 -71.44 -3.24
CA HIS A 41 -48.35 -70.74 -1.95
C HIS A 41 -49.20 -69.48 -2.06
N LYS A 42 -48.94 -68.66 -3.09
CA LYS A 42 -49.71 -67.45 -3.37
C LYS A 42 -51.18 -67.78 -3.57
N TRP A 43 -51.48 -68.80 -4.38
CA TRP A 43 -52.86 -69.20 -4.62
C TRP A 43 -53.53 -69.69 -3.34
N PHE A 44 -52.87 -70.54 -2.55
CA PHE A 44 -53.41 -71.01 -1.27
C PHE A 44 -53.70 -69.86 -0.31
N LEU A 45 -52.78 -68.91 -0.19
CA LEU A 45 -52.96 -67.74 0.66
C LEU A 45 -54.16 -66.90 0.21
N LEU A 46 -54.29 -66.64 -1.09
CA LEU A 46 -55.43 -65.88 -1.62
C LEU A 46 -56.74 -66.65 -1.43
N TYR A 47 -56.75 -67.96 -1.71
CA TYR A 47 -57.92 -68.82 -1.59
C TYR A 47 -58.43 -68.91 -0.14
N PHE A 48 -57.56 -69.25 0.81
CA PHE A 48 -57.96 -69.39 2.21
C PHE A 48 -58.23 -68.06 2.91
N SER A 49 -57.56 -66.98 2.49
CA SER A 49 -57.81 -65.65 3.08
C SER A 49 -59.01 -64.95 2.46
N SER A 50 -59.57 -65.47 1.35
CA SER A 50 -60.62 -64.82 0.56
C SER A 50 -60.26 -63.38 0.13
N ILE A 51 -58.97 -63.11 -0.06
CA ILE A 51 -58.44 -61.82 -0.53
C ILE A 51 -58.07 -61.98 -2.00
N THR A 52 -58.45 -61.03 -2.84
CA THR A 52 -58.04 -61.05 -4.24
C THR A 52 -56.61 -60.53 -4.41
N GLN A 53 -55.95 -60.90 -5.50
CA GLN A 53 -54.65 -60.31 -5.82
C GLN A 53 -54.74 -58.78 -5.98
N GLU A 54 -55.89 -58.28 -6.46
CA GLU A 54 -56.16 -56.87 -6.61
C GLU A 54 -56.24 -56.16 -5.25
N ASP A 55 -56.90 -56.74 -4.26
CA ASP A 55 -56.96 -56.20 -2.89
C ASP A 55 -55.56 -56.07 -2.25
N LEU A 56 -54.72 -57.08 -2.46
CA LEU A 56 -53.34 -57.07 -1.98
C LEU A 56 -52.52 -55.96 -2.67
N CYS A 57 -52.62 -55.88 -4.00
CA CYS A 57 -51.95 -54.85 -4.79
C CYS A 57 -52.44 -53.45 -4.40
N ASN A 58 -53.75 -53.25 -4.24
CA ASN A 58 -54.34 -51.98 -3.86
C ASN A 58 -53.90 -51.57 -2.45
N THR A 59 -53.90 -52.47 -1.48
CA THR A 59 -53.46 -52.17 -0.11
C THR A 59 -51.98 -51.80 -0.04
N VAL A 60 -51.12 -52.49 -0.79
CA VAL A 60 -49.69 -52.20 -0.84
C VAL A 60 -49.42 -50.89 -1.58
N MET A 61 -50.04 -50.67 -2.73
CA MET A 61 -49.89 -49.46 -3.52
C MET A 61 -50.45 -48.23 -2.80
N ASP A 62 -51.57 -48.37 -2.11
CA ASP A 62 -52.19 -47.27 -1.36
C ASP A 62 -51.31 -46.85 -0.18
N ARG A 63 -50.73 -47.81 0.55
CA ARG A 63 -49.72 -47.50 1.58
C ARG A 63 -48.47 -46.85 1.01
N LEU A 64 -47.97 -47.32 -0.13
CA LEU A 64 -46.81 -46.71 -0.80
C LEU A 64 -47.10 -45.25 -1.19
N ASN A 65 -48.28 -45.00 -1.77
CA ASN A 65 -48.71 -43.67 -2.20
C ASN A 65 -48.87 -42.71 -1.01
N HIS A 66 -49.42 -43.19 0.11
CA HIS A 66 -49.60 -42.40 1.33
C HIS A 66 -48.29 -42.08 2.07
N ILE A 67 -47.29 -42.94 1.98
CA ILE A 67 -45.99 -42.73 2.64
C ILE A 67 -45.14 -41.68 1.90
N HIS A 68 -45.22 -41.60 0.57
CA HIS A 68 -44.17 -40.94 -0.21
C HIS A 68 -44.43 -39.50 -0.69
N HIS A 69 -45.67 -39.01 -0.78
CA HIS A 69 -45.90 -37.82 -1.62
C HIS A 69 -45.96 -36.45 -0.89
N PRO A 70 -46.85 -36.19 0.08
CA PRO A 70 -47.12 -34.81 0.50
C PRO A 70 -46.06 -34.23 1.44
N LYS A 71 -45.58 -35.02 2.40
CA LYS A 71 -44.59 -34.56 3.40
C LYS A 71 -43.21 -34.37 2.78
N ALA A 72 -42.80 -35.27 1.88
CA ALA A 72 -41.53 -35.17 1.17
C ALA A 72 -41.49 -33.94 0.24
N GLN A 73 -42.55 -33.69 -0.54
CA GLN A 73 -42.63 -32.52 -1.40
C GLN A 73 -42.60 -31.20 -0.60
N ARG A 74 -43.35 -31.11 0.50
CA ARG A 74 -43.33 -29.94 1.39
C ARG A 74 -41.94 -29.70 1.97
N ARG A 75 -41.27 -30.76 2.44
CA ARG A 75 -39.90 -30.67 2.97
C ARG A 75 -38.92 -30.19 1.90
N THR A 76 -39.00 -30.73 0.68
CA THR A 76 -38.14 -30.29 -0.43
C THR A 76 -38.38 -28.82 -0.78
N LYS A 77 -39.63 -28.36 -0.79
CA LYS A 77 -39.96 -26.94 -1.03
C LYS A 77 -39.35 -26.03 0.05
N LEU A 78 -39.52 -26.39 1.32
CA LEU A 78 -38.92 -25.64 2.43
C LEU A 78 -37.39 -25.60 2.35
N LEU A 79 -36.76 -26.71 2.01
CA LEU A 79 -35.30 -26.77 1.83
C LEU A 79 -34.82 -25.90 0.67
N LYS A 80 -35.55 -25.88 -0.45
CA LYS A 80 -35.24 -24.99 -1.59
C LYS A 80 -35.35 -23.52 -1.19
N GLU A 81 -36.42 -23.13 -0.50
CA GLU A 81 -36.58 -21.76 -0.02
C GLU A 81 -35.49 -21.36 0.98
N GLN A 82 -35.09 -22.26 1.88
CA GLN A 82 -33.98 -22.01 2.81
C GLN A 82 -32.65 -21.84 2.07
N LEU A 83 -32.40 -22.67 1.05
CA LEU A 83 -31.19 -22.59 0.22
C LEU A 83 -31.14 -21.25 -0.55
N GLU A 84 -32.26 -20.84 -1.16
CA GLU A 84 -32.37 -19.56 -1.85
C GLU A 84 -32.13 -18.37 -0.92
N ARG A 85 -32.72 -18.38 0.29
CA ARG A 85 -32.47 -17.35 1.31
C ARG A 85 -31.00 -17.32 1.74
N ALA A 86 -30.38 -18.48 1.93
CA ALA A 86 -28.97 -18.57 2.29
C ALA A 86 -28.08 -18.00 1.17
N HIS A 87 -28.32 -18.37 -0.09
CA HIS A 87 -27.60 -17.83 -1.24
C HIS A 87 -27.77 -16.31 -1.37
N ALA A 88 -28.98 -15.79 -1.26
CA ALA A 88 -29.24 -14.35 -1.28
C ALA A 88 -28.48 -13.63 -0.15
N GLY A 89 -28.47 -14.20 1.06
CA GLY A 89 -27.69 -13.68 2.19
C GLY A 89 -26.19 -13.64 1.92
N ILE A 90 -25.63 -14.72 1.33
CA ILE A 90 -24.21 -14.79 0.95
C ILE A 90 -23.88 -13.74 -0.11
N HIS A 91 -24.71 -13.62 -1.16
CA HIS A 91 -24.49 -12.63 -2.22
C HIS A 91 -24.50 -11.20 -1.68
N ARG A 92 -25.48 -10.84 -0.83
CA ARG A 92 -25.52 -9.51 -0.19
C ARG A 92 -24.28 -9.25 0.67
N LYS A 93 -23.85 -10.23 1.48
CA LYS A 93 -22.64 -10.10 2.30
C LYS A 93 -21.38 -9.92 1.44
N ARG A 94 -21.25 -10.69 0.35
CA ARG A 94 -20.13 -10.57 -0.60
C ARG A 94 -20.13 -9.22 -1.31
N GLN A 95 -21.29 -8.74 -1.77
CA GLN A 95 -21.41 -7.41 -2.40
C GLN A 95 -21.04 -6.30 -1.42
N GLY A 96 -21.60 -6.31 -0.21
CA GLY A 96 -21.27 -5.33 0.82
C GLY A 96 -19.80 -5.37 1.22
N ALA A 97 -19.17 -6.57 1.28
CA ALA A 97 -17.73 -6.69 1.50
C ALA A 97 -16.93 -6.08 0.34
N LYS A 98 -17.28 -6.41 -0.92
CA LYS A 98 -16.62 -5.88 -2.12
C LYS A 98 -16.68 -4.34 -2.16
N GLU A 99 -17.83 -3.76 -1.84
CA GLU A 99 -17.99 -2.29 -1.78
C GLU A 99 -17.16 -1.65 -0.67
N ARG A 100 -17.15 -2.26 0.53
CA ARG A 100 -16.31 -1.77 1.64
C ARG A 100 -14.82 -1.84 1.29
N TYR A 101 -14.36 -2.94 0.71
CA TYR A 101 -12.98 -3.07 0.26
C TYR A 101 -12.64 -2.06 -0.83
N LYS A 102 -13.52 -1.90 -1.84
CA LYS A 102 -13.34 -0.89 -2.89
C LYS A 102 -13.19 0.50 -2.28
N LYS A 103 -14.07 0.89 -1.36
CA LYS A 103 -14.02 2.19 -0.69
C LYS A 103 -12.76 2.37 0.16
N ALA A 104 -12.30 1.33 0.84
CA ALA A 104 -11.04 1.36 1.60
C ALA A 104 -9.83 1.55 0.68
N VAL A 105 -9.79 0.83 -0.45
CA VAL A 105 -8.71 0.96 -1.45
C VAL A 105 -8.66 2.38 -2.03
N GLU A 106 -9.80 2.96 -2.42
CA GLU A 106 -9.84 4.34 -2.93
C GLU A 106 -9.35 5.36 -1.88
N ARG A 107 -9.71 5.18 -0.61
CA ARG A 107 -9.20 6.04 0.48
C ARG A 107 -7.69 5.91 0.66
N HIS A 108 -7.17 4.69 0.65
CA HIS A 108 -5.72 4.47 0.75
C HIS A 108 -4.96 5.07 -0.44
N LYS A 109 -5.51 4.92 -1.65
CA LYS A 109 -4.96 5.55 -2.85
C LYS A 109 -4.92 7.07 -2.73
N ALA A 110 -6.00 7.70 -2.30
CA ALA A 110 -6.04 9.15 -2.10
C ALA A 110 -5.02 9.65 -1.05
N VAL A 111 -4.82 8.89 0.04
CA VAL A 111 -3.80 9.21 1.05
C VAL A 111 -2.40 9.10 0.47
N LEU A 112 -2.12 8.06 -0.31
CA LEU A 112 -0.81 7.89 -0.97
C LEU A 112 -0.53 9.00 -1.97
N GLU A 113 -1.52 9.37 -2.79
CA GLU A 113 -1.39 10.48 -3.74
C GLU A 113 -1.12 11.81 -3.02
N ALA A 114 -1.84 12.10 -1.93
CA ALA A 114 -1.60 13.28 -1.10
C ALA A 114 -0.20 13.28 -0.47
N GLN A 115 0.30 12.12 -0.03
CA GLN A 115 1.63 11.99 0.54
C GLN A 115 2.71 12.24 -0.51
N VAL A 116 2.53 11.72 -1.74
CA VAL A 116 3.43 11.97 -2.86
C VAL A 116 3.47 13.46 -3.20
N GLU A 117 2.32 14.13 -3.32
CA GLU A 117 2.29 15.57 -3.59
C GLU A 117 2.92 16.40 -2.47
N HIS A 118 2.69 16.03 -1.20
CA HIS A 118 3.38 16.66 -0.07
C HIS A 118 4.91 16.51 -0.17
N THR A 119 5.41 15.31 -0.50
CA THR A 119 6.86 15.08 -0.66
C THR A 119 7.47 15.89 -1.81
N LYS A 120 6.77 16.00 -2.95
CA LYS A 120 7.18 16.88 -4.05
C LYS A 120 7.24 18.34 -3.61
N GLY A 121 6.24 18.81 -2.86
CA GLY A 121 6.23 20.16 -2.29
C GLY A 121 7.41 20.42 -1.36
N MET A 122 7.73 19.47 -0.48
CA MET A 122 8.91 19.56 0.39
C MET A 122 10.22 19.59 -0.41
N GLU A 123 10.33 18.76 -1.46
CA GLU A 123 11.53 18.71 -2.31
C GLU A 123 11.74 20.05 -3.04
N GLN A 124 10.66 20.66 -3.54
CA GLN A 124 10.72 21.99 -4.15
C GLN A 124 11.16 23.06 -3.15
N GLN A 125 10.62 23.03 -1.92
CA GLN A 125 11.06 23.94 -0.86
C GLN A 125 12.54 23.75 -0.50
N LEU A 126 13.02 22.50 -0.44
CA LEU A 126 14.41 22.18 -0.16
C LEU A 126 15.32 22.73 -1.27
N LYS A 127 14.95 22.54 -2.54
CA LYS A 127 15.68 23.09 -3.70
C LYS A 127 15.75 24.62 -3.64
N LEU A 128 14.64 25.29 -3.32
CA LEU A 128 14.60 26.74 -3.17
C LEU A 128 15.51 27.22 -2.03
N LYS A 129 15.47 26.54 -0.87
CA LYS A 129 16.36 26.86 0.26
C LYS A 129 17.84 26.68 -0.09
N ALA A 130 18.19 25.61 -0.79
CA ALA A 130 19.56 25.38 -1.26
C ALA A 130 20.02 26.46 -2.23
N HIS A 131 19.14 26.88 -3.15
CA HIS A 131 19.45 27.97 -4.09
C HIS A 131 19.68 29.32 -3.37
N LEU A 132 18.80 29.66 -2.41
CA LEU A 132 18.96 30.89 -1.62
C LEU A 132 20.23 30.86 -0.75
N ALA A 133 20.55 29.71 -0.15
CA ALA A 133 21.78 29.56 0.62
C ALA A 133 23.02 29.81 -0.25
N ALA A 134 23.06 29.26 -1.46
CA ALA A 134 24.15 29.50 -2.41
C ALA A 134 24.24 30.97 -2.85
N GLN A 135 23.10 31.66 -3.05
CA GLN A 135 23.10 33.09 -3.35
C GLN A 135 23.66 33.92 -2.19
N ILE A 136 23.29 33.60 -0.95
CA ILE A 136 23.81 34.27 0.23
C ILE A 136 25.32 34.04 0.35
N GLU A 137 25.78 32.81 0.16
CA GLU A 137 27.20 32.47 0.22
C GLU A 137 28.02 33.29 -0.78
N ASN A 138 27.58 33.33 -2.04
CA ASN A 138 28.22 34.15 -3.08
C ASN A 138 28.23 35.66 -2.70
N SER A 139 27.11 36.18 -2.19
CA SER A 139 27.04 37.59 -1.77
C SER A 139 27.95 37.91 -0.59
N VAL A 140 28.09 36.99 0.36
CA VAL A 140 29.00 37.13 1.50
C VAL A 140 30.45 37.08 1.03
N GLU A 141 30.80 36.17 0.11
CA GLU A 141 32.14 36.10 -0.47
C GLU A 141 32.51 37.39 -1.21
N ASP A 142 31.60 37.96 -1.99
CA ASP A 142 31.82 39.23 -2.69
C ASP A 142 32.00 40.39 -1.71
N TYR A 143 31.20 40.44 -0.64
CA TYR A 143 31.34 41.44 0.42
C TYR A 143 32.70 41.33 1.13
N VAL A 144 33.11 40.13 1.54
CA VAL A 144 34.42 39.88 2.17
C VAL A 144 35.57 40.25 1.24
N ARG A 145 35.45 39.94 -0.06
CA ARG A 145 36.44 40.34 -1.08
C ARG A 145 36.53 41.86 -1.20
N GLY A 146 35.40 42.56 -1.19
CA GLY A 146 35.33 44.02 -1.17
C GLY A 146 36.02 44.62 0.05
N LEU A 147 35.75 44.08 1.24
CA LEU A 147 36.41 44.50 2.49
C LEU A 147 37.93 44.33 2.44
N LYS A 148 38.42 43.17 1.97
CA LYS A 148 39.86 42.93 1.84
C LYS A 148 40.53 43.93 0.90
N LYS A 149 39.88 44.26 -0.23
CA LYS A 149 40.37 45.30 -1.15
C LYS A 149 40.39 46.68 -0.49
N GLY A 150 39.32 47.05 0.21
CA GLY A 150 39.23 48.32 0.92
C GLY A 150 40.30 48.45 2.00
N GLN A 151 40.55 47.38 2.76
CA GLN A 151 41.61 47.32 3.76
C GLN A 151 42.99 47.49 3.12
N ALA A 152 43.27 46.80 2.02
CA ALA A 152 44.54 46.93 1.31
C ALA A 152 44.79 48.36 0.80
N VAL A 153 43.75 49.03 0.30
CA VAL A 153 43.84 50.45 -0.11
C VAL A 153 44.12 51.35 1.09
N TYR A 154 43.42 51.14 2.20
CA TYR A 154 43.65 51.90 3.43
C TYR A 154 45.09 51.74 3.95
N GLU A 155 45.60 50.50 4.02
CA GLU A 155 46.96 50.21 4.45
C GLU A 155 48.01 50.88 3.53
N ASN A 156 47.76 50.90 2.22
CA ASN A 156 48.65 51.59 1.28
C ASN A 156 48.67 53.11 1.51
N ILE A 157 47.51 53.76 1.62
CA ILE A 157 47.41 55.20 1.89
C ILE A 157 48.05 55.54 3.24
N HIS A 158 47.74 54.76 4.28
CA HIS A 158 48.32 54.94 5.61
C HIS A 158 49.85 54.88 5.56
N THR A 159 50.40 53.91 4.83
CA THR A 159 51.86 53.76 4.64
C THR A 159 52.46 54.95 3.90
N GLU A 160 51.82 55.42 2.83
CA GLU A 160 52.28 56.61 2.08
C GLU A 160 52.28 57.87 2.95
N VAL A 161 51.21 58.11 3.71
CA VAL A 161 51.09 59.25 4.62
C VAL A 161 52.13 59.17 5.74
N PHE A 162 52.32 57.99 6.33
CA PHE A 162 53.34 57.78 7.36
C PHE A 162 54.76 58.05 6.83
N ASN A 163 55.08 57.53 5.63
CA ASN A 163 56.36 57.77 4.98
C ASN A 163 56.58 59.25 4.65
N PHE A 164 55.54 59.95 4.18
CA PHE A 164 55.58 61.38 3.94
C PHE A 164 55.87 62.15 5.23
N ALA A 165 55.12 61.89 6.30
CA ALA A 165 55.27 62.55 7.59
C ALA A 165 56.67 62.31 8.18
N THR A 166 57.16 61.07 8.14
CA THR A 166 58.49 60.71 8.65
C THR A 166 59.60 61.42 7.90
N LYS A 167 59.53 61.50 6.56
CA LYS A 167 60.50 62.24 5.74
C LYS A 167 60.50 63.73 6.07
N HIS A 168 59.32 64.34 6.23
CA HIS A 168 59.22 65.76 6.57
C HIS A 168 59.70 66.05 7.99
N GLN A 169 59.38 65.18 8.95
CA GLN A 169 59.89 65.32 10.32
C GLN A 169 61.42 65.19 10.37
N ALA A 170 62.00 64.25 9.62
CA ALA A 170 63.45 64.12 9.52
C ALA A 170 64.10 65.38 8.90
N ALA A 171 63.47 65.96 7.87
CA ALA A 171 63.93 67.21 7.27
C ALA A 171 63.84 68.40 8.25
N LEU A 172 62.72 68.53 8.98
CA LEU A 172 62.55 69.53 10.04
C LEU A 172 63.62 69.39 11.12
N ASN A 173 63.82 68.17 11.64
CA ASN A 173 64.86 67.89 12.64
C ASN A 173 66.27 68.22 12.11
N ALA A 174 66.56 67.96 10.83
CA ALA A 174 67.84 68.30 10.23
C ALA A 174 68.04 69.81 10.06
N MET A 175 66.98 70.56 9.73
CA MET A 175 67.02 72.03 9.70
C MET A 175 67.20 72.60 11.10
N GLU A 176 66.48 72.08 12.08
CA GLU A 176 66.60 72.47 13.49
C GLU A 176 68.00 72.17 14.04
N ALA A 177 68.58 71.01 13.73
CA ALA A 177 69.97 70.70 14.07
C ALA A 177 70.96 71.69 13.46
N LYS A 178 70.76 72.10 12.18
CA LYS A 178 71.61 73.13 11.55
C LYS A 178 71.45 74.51 12.20
N LEU A 179 70.26 74.86 12.65
CA LEU A 179 70.00 76.12 13.37
C LEU A 179 70.58 76.11 14.78
N ASN A 180 70.50 74.97 15.48
CA ASN A 180 71.09 74.79 16.82
C ASN A 180 72.62 74.62 16.80
N LEU A 181 73.24 74.44 15.63
CA LEU A 181 74.69 74.30 15.44
C LEU A 181 75.42 75.63 15.14
N SER A 182 74.90 76.80 15.53
CA SER A 182 75.74 78.01 15.48
C SER A 182 75.42 79.07 16.53
N PRO A 183 76.30 79.20 17.55
CA PRO A 183 76.71 80.49 18.08
C PRO A 183 78.18 80.85 17.75
N GLU A 184 78.83 80.23 16.75
CA GLU A 184 80.24 80.56 16.42
C GLU A 184 80.46 81.24 15.05
N ASN A 185 79.45 81.34 14.16
CA ASN A 185 79.66 82.02 12.87
C ASN A 185 79.18 83.49 12.82
N PHE A 186 78.74 84.08 13.94
CA PHE A 186 78.32 85.50 13.96
C PHE A 186 79.46 86.50 14.23
N TYR A 187 80.70 86.06 14.47
CA TYR A 187 81.84 86.93 14.80
C TYR A 187 83.11 86.61 14.03
N CYS A 188 83.04 86.40 12.71
CA CYS A 188 84.26 86.43 11.91
C CYS A 188 83.97 86.83 10.46
N CYS A 189 83.73 88.12 10.20
CA CYS A 189 84.06 88.82 8.93
C CYS A 189 83.59 90.29 8.90
N ILE A 190 83.67 91.01 10.02
CA ILE A 190 83.71 92.49 9.96
C ILE A 190 85.17 92.92 10.17
N LYS A 191 85.92 92.97 9.06
CA LYS A 191 87.01 93.94 8.90
C LYS A 191 86.99 94.51 7.48
N PRO A 192 87.29 95.80 7.33
CA PRO A 192 86.89 96.62 6.20
C PRO A 192 87.91 96.50 5.05
N GLY A 193 87.43 96.32 3.84
CA GLY A 193 88.28 96.43 2.66
C GLY A 193 87.80 95.61 1.47
N SER A 194 87.67 96.30 0.35
CA SER A 194 87.56 95.79 -1.02
C SER A 194 86.29 95.05 -1.44
N SER A 195 85.54 95.75 -2.29
CA SER A 195 84.79 95.27 -3.47
C SER A 195 83.73 94.18 -3.25
N GLY A 196 82.47 94.61 -3.15
CA GLY A 196 81.30 93.73 -3.17
C GLY A 196 80.02 94.43 -3.62
N ALA A 197 80.13 95.39 -4.55
CA ALA A 197 78.97 95.96 -5.23
C ALA A 197 78.40 94.91 -6.19
N SER A 198 77.48 94.06 -5.71
CA SER A 198 76.76 93.12 -6.57
C SER A 198 75.42 92.62 -6.01
N LEU A 199 75.17 92.70 -4.70
CA LEU A 199 73.93 92.16 -4.12
C LEU A 199 72.75 93.15 -4.02
N LEU A 200 73.02 94.46 -4.04
CA LEU A 200 71.97 95.49 -4.09
C LEU A 200 71.43 95.73 -5.52
N GLN A 201 72.14 95.26 -6.56
CA GLN A 201 71.71 95.39 -7.96
C GLN A 201 70.62 94.35 -8.34
N TRP A 202 70.50 93.25 -7.59
CA TRP A 202 69.53 92.18 -7.92
C TRP A 202 68.13 92.48 -7.36
N PHE A 203 68.04 93.17 -6.23
CA PHE A 203 66.75 93.50 -5.59
C PHE A 203 65.97 94.63 -6.27
N HIS A 204 66.60 95.41 -7.16
CA HIS A 204 65.94 96.50 -7.88
C HIS A 204 65.27 96.07 -9.20
N ASN A 205 65.44 94.81 -9.62
CA ASN A 205 64.88 94.26 -10.87
C ASN A 205 63.73 93.25 -10.64
N LEU A 206 63.14 93.25 -9.43
CA LEU A 206 62.03 92.35 -9.05
C LEU A 206 60.90 93.09 -8.32
N LEU A 207 60.68 94.34 -8.71
CA LEU A 207 59.47 95.16 -8.54
C LEU A 207 59.10 95.72 -9.92
#